data_AF-A0A0S8DS89-F1
#
_entry.id   AF-A0A0S8DS89-F1
#
_cell.length_a   1.000
_cell.length_b   1.000
_cell.length_c   1.000
_cell.angle_alpha   90.00
_cell.angle_beta   90.00
_cell.angle_gamma   90.00
#
_symmetry.space_group_name_H-M   'P 1'
#
loop_
_entity.id
_entity.type
_entity.pdbx_description
1 polymer ?
#
loop_
_entity_poly.entity_id
_entity_poly.type
_entity_poly.pdbx_seq_one_letter_code
_entity_poly.pdbx_strand_id
1 'polypeptide(L)'
;MCKRSICPTSFLVLLVLAGNVAAQLDPAAVSNGHVYLFENVVSDVPDDSANSHTANLVGSPQVVNGLKGKALQFNGTGDGVHIPDATMINLSTNQDRTVIAIFNCADVDKSEKQVVYDEGGTTRGLTIYVHEGLVYGGGWNLSDYTPEWTGTFISAPV
;
A
#
# COMPACT_ATOMS: atom_id res chain seq x y z
N MET A 1 -8.76 -62.20 45.44
CA MET A 1 -7.56 -61.77 44.67
C MET A 1 -7.84 -61.96 43.17
N CYS A 2 -7.21 -61.13 42.34
CA CYS A 2 -7.32 -60.98 40.87
C CYS A 2 -8.47 -60.12 40.31
N LYS A 3 -8.07 -59.27 39.36
CA LYS A 3 -8.61 -57.94 39.02
C LYS A 3 -9.54 -58.00 37.80
N ARG A 4 -10.50 -57.06 37.79
CA ARG A 4 -11.27 -56.61 36.62
C ARG A 4 -10.33 -56.00 35.57
N SER A 5 -10.63 -56.20 34.29
CA SER A 5 -10.09 -55.39 33.20
C SER A 5 -11.21 -55.07 32.21
N ILE A 6 -11.58 -53.79 32.12
CA ILE A 6 -12.40 -53.22 31.03
C ILE A 6 -11.66 -51.96 30.60
N CYS A 7 -11.30 -51.90 29.32
CA CYS A 7 -10.60 -50.78 28.69
C CYS A 7 -11.63 -50.00 27.86
N PRO A 8 -12.05 -48.78 28.25
CA PRO A 8 -12.71 -47.88 27.31
C PRO A 8 -11.63 -47.03 26.65
N THR A 9 -11.39 -47.31 25.37
CA THR A 9 -10.63 -46.42 24.47
C THR A 9 -11.38 -45.12 24.31
N SER A 10 -10.81 -44.04 24.84
CA SER A 10 -11.34 -42.68 24.68
C SER A 10 -11.01 -42.17 23.27
N PHE A 11 -12.03 -41.87 22.47
CA PHE A 11 -11.87 -41.09 21.23
C PHE A 11 -12.09 -39.61 21.56
N LEU A 12 -11.04 -38.81 21.44
CA LEU A 12 -11.12 -37.35 21.51
C LEU A 12 -11.35 -36.82 20.09
N VAL A 13 -12.57 -36.37 19.79
CA VAL A 13 -12.86 -35.63 18.55
C VAL A 13 -12.60 -34.15 18.83
N LEU A 14 -11.45 -33.65 18.38
CA LEU A 14 -11.18 -32.21 18.35
C LEU A 14 -11.89 -31.63 17.11
N LEU A 15 -13.03 -30.99 17.32
CA LEU A 15 -13.69 -30.20 16.29
C LEU A 15 -12.98 -28.84 16.21
N VAL A 16 -11.97 -28.73 15.34
CA VAL A 16 -11.34 -27.42 15.05
C VAL A 16 -12.26 -26.68 14.10
N LEU A 17 -13.03 -25.73 14.62
CA LEU A 17 -13.66 -24.70 13.79
C LEU A 17 -12.54 -23.85 13.19
N ALA A 18 -12.22 -24.09 11.92
CA ALA A 18 -11.44 -23.16 11.13
C ALA A 18 -12.28 -21.88 10.98
N GLY A 19 -12.04 -20.91 11.86
CA GLY A 19 -12.54 -19.55 11.65
C GLY A 19 -11.97 -19.04 10.33
N ASN A 20 -12.82 -18.48 9.47
CA ASN A 20 -12.36 -17.75 8.29
C ASN A 20 -11.64 -16.49 8.77
N VAL A 21 -10.35 -16.60 9.08
CA VAL A 21 -9.50 -15.43 9.26
C VAL A 21 -9.08 -15.01 7.86
N ALA A 22 -9.83 -14.08 7.27
CA ALA A 22 -9.27 -13.32 6.16
C ALA A 22 -8.03 -12.62 6.73
N ALA A 23 -6.84 -12.91 6.20
CA ALA A 23 -5.60 -12.27 6.62
C ALA A 23 -5.74 -10.76 6.38
N GLN A 24 -6.07 -10.02 7.44
CA GLN A 24 -6.06 -8.57 7.44
C GLN A 24 -4.62 -8.15 7.70
N LEU A 25 -4.09 -7.25 6.87
CA LEU A 25 -2.82 -6.58 7.15
C LEU A 25 -2.94 -5.96 8.55
N ASP A 26 -2.06 -6.38 9.46
CA ASP A 26 -1.81 -5.65 10.69
C ASP A 26 -0.79 -4.55 10.36
N PRO A 27 -1.23 -3.29 10.15
CA PRO A 27 -0.33 -2.23 9.70
C PRO A 27 0.77 -1.99 10.74
N ALA A 28 0.47 -2.15 12.04
CA ALA A 28 1.43 -1.97 13.11
C ALA A 28 2.54 -3.05 13.13
N ALA A 29 2.35 -4.18 12.43
CA ALA A 29 3.39 -5.18 12.26
C ALA A 29 4.39 -4.82 11.14
N VAL A 30 4.11 -3.78 10.33
CA VAL A 30 5.02 -3.32 9.27
C VAL A 30 6.14 -2.49 9.88
N SER A 31 7.32 -3.10 10.02
CA SER A 31 8.53 -2.45 10.55
C SER A 31 9.51 -1.99 9.47
N ASN A 32 9.30 -2.36 8.21
CA ASN A 32 10.15 -1.99 7.07
C ASN A 32 9.30 -1.43 5.93
N GLY A 33 8.68 -0.27 6.17
CA GLY A 33 7.79 0.41 5.24
C GLY A 33 6.81 1.32 5.96
N HIS A 34 6.03 2.06 5.20
CA HIS A 34 5.02 2.97 5.71
C HIS A 34 3.63 2.56 5.21
N VAL A 35 2.60 2.78 6.03
CA VAL A 35 1.22 2.39 5.70
C VAL A 35 0.31 3.58 6.01
N TYR A 36 -0.55 3.94 5.06
CA TYR A 36 -1.51 5.03 5.22
C TYR A 36 -2.90 4.51 4.88
N LEU A 37 -3.73 4.26 5.90
CA LEU A 37 -5.09 3.71 5.76
C LEU A 37 -6.17 4.79 5.77
N PHE A 38 -5.82 6.03 6.10
CA PHE A 38 -6.72 7.19 6.12
C PHE A 38 -7.88 7.12 7.14
N GLU A 39 -7.86 6.20 8.11
CA GLU A 39 -8.95 6.02 9.09
C GLU A 39 -9.13 7.24 10.02
N ASN A 40 -8.03 7.92 10.35
CA ASN A 40 -7.99 8.99 11.35
C ASN A 40 -7.38 10.28 10.80
N VAL A 41 -7.71 10.64 9.56
CA VAL A 41 -7.23 11.89 8.93
C VAL A 41 -7.91 13.10 9.57
N VAL A 42 -7.11 14.07 10.03
CA VAL A 42 -7.60 15.33 10.60
C VAL A 42 -6.90 16.52 9.92
N SER A 43 -5.72 16.92 10.42
CA SER A 43 -4.85 17.91 9.75
C SER A 43 -3.83 17.27 8.82
N ASP A 44 -3.44 16.04 9.16
CA ASP A 44 -2.41 15.26 8.50
C ASP A 44 -2.90 13.81 8.34
N VAL A 45 -2.13 13.02 7.60
CA VAL A 45 -2.34 11.59 7.39
C VAL A 45 -1.40 10.80 8.29
N PRO A 46 -1.91 10.14 9.35
CA PRO A 46 -1.09 9.30 10.21
C PRO A 46 -0.48 8.12 9.44
N ASP A 47 0.75 7.75 9.79
CA ASP A 47 1.36 6.47 9.39
C ASP A 47 0.89 5.39 10.36
N ASP A 48 0.14 4.42 9.85
CA ASP A 48 -0.41 3.30 10.58
C ASP A 48 0.63 2.18 10.82
N SER A 49 1.83 2.31 10.25
CA SER A 49 2.94 1.39 10.48
C SER A 49 3.63 1.60 11.84
N ALA A 50 4.61 0.76 12.15
CA ALA A 50 5.44 0.93 13.35
C ALA A 50 6.40 2.14 13.28
N ASN A 51 6.46 2.87 12.15
CA ASN A 51 7.55 3.81 11.86
C ASN A 51 7.22 5.29 12.07
N SER A 52 5.96 5.62 12.39
CA SER A 52 5.56 6.99 12.78
C SER A 52 5.93 8.09 11.77
N HIS A 53 5.79 7.83 10.47
CA HIS A 53 6.13 8.77 9.40
C HIS A 53 4.91 9.52 8.86
N THR A 54 4.40 10.47 9.63
CA THR A 54 3.17 11.20 9.28
C THR A 54 3.31 11.97 7.95
N ALA A 55 2.33 11.83 7.06
CA ALA A 55 2.26 12.52 5.79
C ALA A 55 1.33 13.75 5.85
N ASN A 56 1.57 14.75 5.01
CA ASN A 56 0.81 16.00 5.03
C ASN A 56 -0.27 16.03 3.95
N LEU A 57 -1.44 16.57 4.28
CA LEU A 57 -2.46 16.85 3.27
C LEU A 57 -2.01 18.03 2.39
N VAL A 58 -2.25 17.91 1.10
CA VAL A 58 -2.16 19.01 0.14
C VAL A 58 -3.57 19.34 -0.32
N GLY A 59 -3.94 20.63 -0.30
CA GLY A 59 -5.30 21.04 -0.63
C GLY A 59 -6.30 20.72 0.48
N SER A 60 -7.50 20.26 0.11
CA SER A 60 -8.56 19.90 1.05
C SER A 60 -9.33 18.66 0.59
N PRO A 61 -8.63 17.51 0.46
CA PRO A 61 -9.25 16.27 0.05
C PRO A 61 -10.36 15.85 1.02
N GLN A 62 -11.40 15.22 0.49
CA GLN A 62 -12.54 14.77 1.29
C GLN A 62 -12.29 13.35 1.80
N VAL A 63 -12.52 13.13 3.10
CA VAL A 63 -12.49 11.78 3.68
C VAL A 63 -13.82 11.09 3.38
N VAL A 64 -13.78 10.03 2.60
CA VAL A 64 -14.94 9.25 2.15
C VAL A 64 -14.83 7.79 2.58
N ASN A 65 -15.88 7.00 2.37
CA ASN A 65 -15.78 5.54 2.55
C ASN A 65 -15.04 4.95 1.35
N GLY A 66 -14.00 4.15 1.62
CA GLY A 66 -13.25 3.42 0.60
C GLY A 66 -13.75 1.99 0.39
N LEU A 67 -12.98 1.20 -0.35
CA LEU A 67 -13.25 -0.23 -0.57
C LEU A 67 -13.32 -1.00 0.77
N LYS A 68 -12.43 -0.67 1.70
CA LYS A 68 -12.45 -1.11 3.08
C LYS A 68 -11.98 0.07 3.93
N GLY A 69 -12.81 0.51 4.88
CA GLY A 69 -12.46 1.64 5.74
C GLY A 69 -12.63 2.99 5.05
N LYS A 70 -11.68 3.90 5.29
CA LYS A 70 -11.68 5.27 4.73
C LYS A 70 -10.77 5.41 3.51
N ALA A 71 -11.02 6.46 2.73
CA ALA A 71 -10.21 6.86 1.61
C ALA A 71 -10.24 8.39 1.46
N LEU A 72 -9.28 8.93 0.73
CA LEU A 72 -9.29 10.33 0.32
C LEU A 72 -9.82 10.47 -1.11
N GLN A 73 -10.79 11.36 -1.30
CA GLN A 73 -11.27 11.78 -2.61
C GLN A 73 -10.60 13.10 -2.98
N PHE A 74 -9.90 13.09 -4.12
CA PHE A 74 -9.20 14.26 -4.66
C PHE A 74 -10.05 15.00 -5.69
N ASN A 75 -9.96 16.33 -5.73
CA ASN A 75 -10.65 17.19 -6.69
C ASN A 75 -10.04 17.20 -8.11
N GLY A 76 -8.92 16.48 -8.33
CA GLY A 76 -8.25 16.39 -9.62
C GLY A 76 -7.50 17.66 -10.07
N THR A 77 -7.34 18.67 -9.21
CA THR A 77 -6.63 19.93 -9.53
C THR A 77 -5.47 20.22 -8.59
N GLY A 78 -5.67 20.07 -7.27
CA GLY A 78 -4.64 20.44 -6.29
C GLY A 78 -4.70 19.67 -4.96
N ASP A 79 -5.60 18.70 -4.84
CA ASP A 79 -5.63 17.82 -3.68
C ASP A 79 -4.61 16.70 -3.81
N GLY A 80 -4.04 16.28 -2.67
CA GLY A 80 -3.15 15.13 -2.60
C GLY A 80 -2.65 14.87 -1.20
N VAL A 81 -1.66 13.97 -1.12
CA VAL A 81 -0.92 13.68 0.10
C VAL A 81 0.56 13.78 -0.22
N HIS A 82 1.28 14.60 0.55
CA HIS A 82 2.73 14.68 0.47
C HIS A 82 3.33 13.79 1.55
N ILE A 83 4.03 12.74 1.12
CA ILE A 83 4.81 11.86 2.00
C ILE A 83 6.22 12.45 2.10
N PRO A 84 6.69 12.87 3.29
CA PRO A 84 8.02 13.44 3.45
C PRO A 84 9.14 12.43 3.19
N ASP A 85 10.36 12.93 3.05
CA ASP A 85 11.56 12.10 2.89
C ASP A 85 11.79 11.16 4.10
N ALA A 86 12.23 9.94 3.83
CA ALA A 86 12.60 8.96 4.86
C ALA A 86 13.69 8.00 4.38
N THR A 87 14.40 7.37 5.31
CA THR A 87 15.43 6.35 5.01
C THR A 87 14.88 5.19 4.19
N MET A 88 13.67 4.72 4.49
CA MET A 88 12.99 3.62 3.77
C MET A 88 12.38 4.06 2.43
N ILE A 89 12.49 5.35 2.09
CA ILE A 89 11.98 5.95 0.85
C ILE A 89 13.18 6.40 -0.01
N ASN A 90 13.74 7.57 0.28
CA ASN A 90 14.67 8.28 -0.61
C ASN A 90 15.93 8.84 0.08
N LEU A 91 16.08 8.71 1.40
CA LEU A 91 17.32 9.13 2.10
C LEU A 91 18.40 8.05 2.11
N SER A 92 18.13 6.86 1.57
CA SER A 92 19.11 5.78 1.43
C SER A 92 18.84 4.90 0.22
N THR A 93 19.81 4.06 -0.15
CA THR A 93 19.62 3.06 -1.20
C THR A 93 18.75 1.91 -0.68
N ASN A 94 17.57 1.76 -1.26
CA ASN A 94 16.69 0.63 -1.01
C ASN A 94 16.74 -0.31 -2.23
N GLN A 95 17.29 -1.52 -2.05
CA GLN A 95 17.47 -2.48 -3.14
C GLN A 95 16.15 -3.11 -3.59
N ASP A 96 15.30 -3.44 -2.62
CA ASP A 96 13.98 -4.03 -2.85
C ASP A 96 12.91 -3.06 -2.36
N ARG A 97 11.98 -2.71 -3.25
CA ARG A 97 10.86 -1.82 -2.96
C ARG A 97 9.57 -2.38 -3.53
N THR A 98 8.50 -2.26 -2.76
CA THR A 98 7.15 -2.57 -3.21
C THR A 98 6.27 -1.40 -2.82
N VAL A 99 5.56 -0.84 -3.80
CA VAL A 99 4.54 0.20 -3.59
C VAL A 99 3.20 -0.43 -3.90
N ILE A 100 2.24 -0.30 -2.99
CA ILE A 100 0.88 -0.79 -3.16
C ILE A 100 -0.05 0.40 -2.94
N ALA A 101 -0.91 0.66 -3.91
CA ALA A 101 -1.97 1.66 -3.81
C ALA A 101 -3.31 1.03 -4.15
N ILE A 102 -4.32 1.30 -3.32
CA ILE A 102 -5.72 0.96 -3.62
C ILE A 102 -6.40 2.27 -4.01
N PHE A 103 -6.89 2.33 -5.24
CA PHE A 103 -7.46 3.56 -5.79
C PHE A 103 -8.72 3.26 -6.60
N ASN A 104 -9.53 4.30 -6.80
CA ASN A 104 -10.62 4.32 -7.76
C ASN A 104 -10.48 5.60 -8.59
N CYS A 105 -10.46 5.46 -9.91
CA CYS A 105 -10.35 6.58 -10.84
C CYS A 105 -11.72 6.83 -11.47
N ALA A 106 -12.25 8.05 -11.32
CA ALA A 106 -13.61 8.38 -11.73
C ALA A 106 -13.79 8.43 -13.25
N ASP A 107 -12.75 8.83 -13.97
CA ASP A 107 -12.73 8.95 -15.43
C ASP A 107 -11.40 8.41 -15.94
N VAL A 108 -11.39 7.14 -16.33
CA VAL A 108 -10.16 6.44 -16.74
C VAL A 108 -9.69 6.82 -18.15
N ASP A 109 -10.55 7.45 -18.95
CA ASP A 109 -10.30 7.72 -20.37
C ASP A 109 -9.59 9.06 -20.63
N LYS A 110 -9.25 9.81 -19.59
CA LYS A 110 -8.54 11.09 -19.73
C LYS A 110 -7.19 10.94 -20.43
N SER A 111 -6.90 11.91 -21.30
CA SER A 111 -5.60 12.05 -21.95
C SER A 111 -4.55 12.69 -21.05
N GLU A 112 -4.94 13.38 -19.97
CA GLU A 112 -3.99 13.77 -18.93
C GLU A 112 -3.66 12.58 -18.00
N LYS A 113 -2.41 12.53 -17.51
CA LYS A 113 -2.04 11.55 -16.48
C LYS A 113 -2.72 11.87 -15.16
N GLN A 114 -3.38 10.87 -14.59
CA GLN A 114 -3.95 10.91 -13.26
C GLN A 114 -3.05 10.13 -12.32
N VAL A 115 -2.21 10.85 -11.57
CA VAL A 115 -1.17 10.25 -10.71
C VAL A 115 -1.80 9.64 -9.46
N VAL A 116 -1.49 8.37 -9.21
CA VAL A 116 -1.85 7.63 -7.99
C VAL A 116 -0.70 7.64 -7.00
N TYR A 117 0.53 7.49 -7.49
CA TYR A 117 1.76 7.55 -6.71
C TYR A 117 2.89 8.13 -7.55
N ASP A 118 3.73 8.97 -6.94
CA ASP A 118 4.96 9.45 -7.56
C ASP A 118 6.04 9.64 -6.49
N GLU A 119 7.25 9.16 -6.78
CA GLU A 119 8.44 9.31 -5.94
C GLU A 119 9.63 9.67 -6.83
N GLY A 120 10.44 10.62 -6.37
CA GLY A 120 11.70 10.99 -7.01
C GLY A 120 11.55 12.09 -8.06
N GLY A 121 12.21 11.93 -9.20
CA GLY A 121 12.28 12.93 -10.26
C GLY A 121 13.07 12.44 -11.47
N THR A 122 13.71 13.34 -12.21
CA THR A 122 14.31 13.02 -13.52
C THR A 122 15.32 11.86 -13.48
N THR A 123 16.17 11.79 -12.46
CA THR A 123 17.26 10.79 -12.40
C THR A 123 16.78 9.43 -11.89
N ARG A 124 15.84 9.41 -10.93
CA ARG A 124 15.36 8.20 -10.27
C ARG A 124 13.92 8.39 -9.87
N GLY A 125 13.12 7.34 -10.01
CA GLY A 125 11.76 7.41 -9.49
C GLY A 125 10.97 6.13 -9.66
N LEU A 126 9.81 6.15 -9.02
CA LEU A 126 8.75 5.16 -9.10
C LEU A 126 7.43 5.91 -9.30
N THR A 127 6.56 5.38 -10.17
CA THR A 127 5.29 6.04 -10.48
C THR A 127 4.18 5.04 -10.73
N ILE A 128 2.96 5.39 -10.33
CA ILE A 128 1.72 4.70 -10.69
C ILE A 128 0.73 5.78 -11.16
N TYR A 129 0.15 5.63 -12.34
CA TYR A 129 -0.82 6.58 -12.87
C TYR A 129 -1.82 5.92 -13.82
N VAL A 130 -2.99 6.55 -13.99
CA VAL A 130 -4.00 6.18 -15.00
C VAL A 130 -3.94 7.17 -16.14
N HIS A 131 -4.03 6.67 -17.37
CA HIS A 131 -3.99 7.46 -18.60
C HIS A 131 -4.60 6.65 -19.75
N GLU A 132 -5.54 7.25 -20.49
CA GLU A 132 -6.15 6.66 -21.70
C GLU A 132 -6.63 5.20 -21.51
N GLY A 133 -7.35 4.94 -20.42
CA GLY A 133 -7.96 3.63 -20.10
C GLY A 133 -6.98 2.58 -19.57
N LEU A 134 -5.73 2.96 -19.30
CA LEU A 134 -4.69 2.06 -18.80
C LEU A 134 -4.14 2.56 -17.46
N VAL A 135 -3.89 1.64 -16.53
CA VAL A 135 -2.97 1.89 -15.42
C VAL A 135 -1.56 1.58 -15.86
N TYR A 136 -0.64 2.45 -15.48
CA TYR A 136 0.80 2.30 -15.67
C TYR A 136 1.47 2.20 -14.31
N GLY A 137 2.44 1.29 -14.20
CA GLY A 137 3.42 1.26 -13.13
C GLY A 137 4.81 1.31 -13.74
N GLY A 138 5.69 2.15 -13.21
CA GLY A 138 7.05 2.22 -13.74
C GLY A 138 8.09 2.73 -12.77
N GLY A 139 9.34 2.53 -13.14
CA GLY A 139 10.50 2.98 -12.38
C GLY A 139 11.73 3.16 -13.28
N TRP A 140 12.68 3.97 -12.83
CA TRP A 140 13.94 4.27 -13.54
C TRP A 140 15.07 4.63 -12.57
N ASN A 141 16.31 4.44 -13.01
CA ASN A 141 17.51 4.79 -12.25
C ASN A 141 18.68 5.10 -13.21
N LEU A 142 18.92 6.40 -13.44
CA LEU A 142 19.83 6.96 -14.45
C LEU A 142 21.11 7.55 -13.82
N SER A 143 22.12 7.86 -14.66
CA SER A 143 23.30 8.70 -14.38
C SER A 143 24.36 8.16 -13.41
N ASP A 144 23.98 7.79 -12.20
CA ASP A 144 24.88 7.42 -11.11
C ASP A 144 24.64 6.00 -10.59
N TYR A 145 24.07 5.15 -11.46
CA TYR A 145 23.91 3.71 -11.28
C TYR A 145 24.47 2.96 -12.49
N THR A 146 25.12 1.80 -12.28
CA THR A 146 25.73 1.01 -13.38
C THR A 146 25.39 -0.48 -13.22
N PRO A 147 24.80 -1.13 -14.26
CA PRO A 147 24.35 -0.53 -15.52
C PRO A 147 23.18 0.43 -15.29
N GLU A 148 23.12 1.54 -16.03
CA GLU A 148 21.96 2.42 -15.99
C GLU A 148 20.69 1.62 -16.32
N TRP A 149 19.62 1.92 -15.58
CA TRP A 149 18.30 1.40 -15.88
C TRP A 149 17.45 2.54 -16.40
N THR A 150 17.34 2.62 -17.73
CA THR A 150 16.56 3.67 -18.43
C THR A 150 15.09 3.70 -18.04
N GLY A 151 14.62 2.59 -17.49
CA GLY A 151 13.34 2.43 -16.85
C GLY A 151 12.55 1.28 -17.43
N THR A 152 11.55 0.84 -16.70
CA THR A 152 10.57 -0.14 -17.18
C THR A 152 9.20 0.36 -16.77
N PHE A 153 8.29 0.33 -17.74
CA PHE A 153 6.90 0.72 -17.56
C PHE A 153 6.04 -0.43 -18.03
N ILE A 154 5.19 -0.91 -17.14
CA ILE A 154 4.19 -1.94 -17.41
C ILE A 154 2.81 -1.28 -17.38
N SER A 155 1.87 -1.83 -18.14
CA SER A 155 0.50 -1.33 -18.14
C SER A 155 -0.54 -2.44 -18.27
N ALA A 156 -1.75 -2.13 -17.81
CA ALA A 156 -2.92 -2.97 -17.95
C ALA A 156 -4.20 -2.12 -18.09
N PRO A 157 -5.26 -2.62 -18.74
CA PRO A 157 -6.57 -1.97 -18.73
C PRO A 157 -7.15 -1.84 -17.31
N VAL A 158 -7.86 -0.74 -17.06
CA VAL A 158 -8.61 -0.47 -15.82
C VAL A 158 -10.10 -0.26 -16.06
#